data_AF-A0A4Y2L8M6-F1
#
_entry.id   AF-A0A4Y2L8M6-F1
#
_cell.length_a   1.000
_cell.length_b   1.000
_cell.length_c   1.000
_cell.angle_alpha   90.00
_cell.angle_beta   90.00
_cell.angle_gamma   90.00
#
_symmetry.space_group_name_H-M   'P 1'
#
loop_
_entity.id
_entity.type
_entity.pdbx_description
1 polymer ?
#
loop_
_entity_poly.entity_id
_entity_poly.type
_entity_poly.pdbx_seq_one_letter_code
_entity_poly.pdbx_strand_id
1 'polypeptide(L)'
;MRFVLSAHQWDNVKQHYWIDSTTVLGRIQSEELWSVFVNNRVQEIRKLTDPTLWKHLPGAQNLADLPSRGCSAHQLSCSRWWEGPKWLLQTQENWPVTKPDFDEQSILNEK
;
A
#
# COMPACT_ATOMS: atom_id res chain seq x y z
N MET A 1 -11.30 0.15 -6.55
CA MET A 1 -10.30 -0.08 -7.61
C MET A 1 -10.87 -0.78 -8.85
N ARG A 2 -11.60 -1.91 -8.72
CA ARG A 2 -12.24 -2.61 -9.87
C ARG A 2 -13.12 -1.70 -10.74
N PHE A 3 -13.92 -0.83 -10.12
CA PHE A 3 -14.78 0.11 -10.85
C PHE A 3 -14.01 1.05 -11.80
N VAL A 4 -12.84 1.55 -11.37
CA VAL A 4 -12.02 2.45 -12.18
C VAL A 4 -11.43 1.70 -13.37
N LEU A 5 -10.95 0.47 -13.14
CA LEU A 5 -10.42 -0.38 -14.21
C LEU A 5 -11.48 -0.76 -15.23
N SER A 6 -12.66 -1.20 -14.78
CA SER A 6 -13.77 -1.57 -15.66
C SER A 6 -14.27 -0.37 -16.46
N ALA A 7 -14.34 0.82 -15.85
CA ALA A 7 -14.76 2.04 -16.53
C ALA A 7 -13.80 2.44 -17.67
N HIS A 8 -12.53 2.06 -17.59
CA HIS A 8 -11.51 2.35 -18.60
C HIS A 8 -11.16 1.13 -19.47
N GLN A 9 -11.91 0.02 -19.37
CA GLN A 9 -11.65 -1.24 -20.10
C GLN A 9 -10.24 -1.81 -19.83
N TRP A 10 -9.71 -1.56 -18.63
CA TRP A 10 -8.40 -2.02 -18.17
C TRP A 10 -8.49 -3.33 -17.39
N ASP A 11 -9.29 -4.26 -17.89
CA ASP A 11 -9.62 -5.50 -17.20
C ASP A 11 -8.41 -6.44 -17.04
N ASN A 12 -7.33 -6.20 -17.82
CA ASN A 12 -6.10 -7.01 -17.83
C ASN A 12 -4.84 -6.25 -17.41
N VAL A 13 -4.97 -5.15 -16.66
CA VAL A 13 -3.79 -4.40 -16.17
C VAL A 13 -3.22 -5.06 -14.92
N LYS A 14 -1.91 -5.35 -14.93
CA LYS A 14 -1.19 -5.87 -13.76
C LYS A 14 -1.22 -4.84 -12.63
N GLN A 15 -1.63 -5.27 -11.45
CA GLN A 15 -1.78 -4.39 -10.28
C GLN A 15 -0.66 -4.63 -9.27
N HIS A 16 -0.20 -3.56 -8.63
CA HIS A 16 0.73 -3.59 -7.51
C HIS A 16 0.29 -2.58 -6.46
N TYR A 17 0.44 -2.94 -5.18
CA TYR A 17 0.01 -2.13 -4.05
C TYR A 17 1.20 -1.84 -3.16
N TRP A 18 1.33 -0.60 -2.70
CA TRP A 18 2.44 -0.17 -1.86
C TRP A 18 1.93 0.49 -0.60
N ILE A 19 2.49 0.11 0.55
CA ILE A 19 2.15 0.65 1.87
C ILE A 19 3.44 0.92 2.66
N ASP A 20 3.43 1.95 3.49
CA ASP A 20 4.56 2.34 4.32
C ASP A 20 4.53 1.80 5.75
N SER A 21 3.40 1.25 6.17
CA SER A 21 3.28 0.52 7.42
C SER A 21 3.63 -0.95 7.25
N THR A 22 4.77 -1.36 7.80
CA THR A 22 5.18 -2.77 7.90
C THR A 22 4.20 -3.58 8.74
N THR A 23 3.65 -3.01 9.82
CA THR A 23 2.59 -3.62 10.64
C THR A 23 1.34 -3.95 9.81
N VAL A 24 0.85 -3.00 9.02
CA VAL A 24 -0.34 -3.24 8.19
C VAL A 24 -0.03 -4.23 7.07
N LEU A 25 1.15 -4.15 6.45
CA LEU A 25 1.59 -5.14 5.45
C LEU A 25 1.60 -6.56 6.04
N GLY A 26 2.19 -6.73 7.22
CA GLY A 26 2.21 -8.00 7.95
C GLY A 26 0.80 -8.53 8.22
N ARG A 27 -0.12 -7.65 8.66
CA ARG A 27 -1.53 -8.02 8.86
C ARG A 27 -2.22 -8.44 7.56
N ILE A 28 -1.93 -7.77 6.43
CA ILE A 28 -2.49 -8.13 5.11
C ILE A 28 -1.94 -9.46 4.61
N GLN A 29 -0.69 -9.81 4.92
CA GLN A 29 -0.03 -11.02 4.42
C GLN A 29 -0.12 -12.23 5.37
N SER A 30 -0.38 -12.03 6.66
CA SER A 30 -0.45 -13.09 7.68
C SER A 30 -1.85 -13.66 7.88
N GLU A 31 -2.00 -14.98 8.03
CA GLU A 31 -3.29 -15.61 8.33
C GLU A 31 -3.77 -15.43 9.80
N GLU A 32 -3.03 -14.69 10.62
CA GLU A 32 -3.39 -14.44 12.01
C GLU A 32 -4.68 -13.65 12.20
N LEU A 33 -5.38 -13.96 13.29
CA LEU A 33 -6.58 -13.25 13.73
C LEU A 33 -6.21 -12.12 14.69
N TRP A 34 -6.61 -10.91 14.32
CA TRP A 34 -6.48 -9.68 15.11
C TRP A 34 -7.82 -9.30 15.75
N SER A 35 -7.85 -8.16 16.44
CA SER A 35 -9.11 -7.57 16.92
C SER A 35 -10.16 -7.47 15.81
N VAL A 36 -11.44 -7.58 16.16
CA VAL A 36 -12.57 -7.59 15.19
C VAL A 36 -12.48 -6.41 14.21
N PHE A 37 -12.12 -5.23 14.71
CA PHE A 37 -11.97 -4.02 13.91
C PHE A 37 -10.86 -4.13 12.85
N VAL A 38 -9.71 -4.72 13.20
CA VAL A 38 -8.57 -4.91 12.29
C VAL A 38 -8.88 -6.03 11.31
N ASN A 39 -9.40 -7.16 11.80
CA ASN A 39 -9.76 -8.30 10.96
C ASN A 39 -10.77 -7.93 9.88
N ASN A 40 -11.82 -7.18 10.20
CA ASN A 40 -12.82 -6.78 9.22
C ASN A 40 -12.19 -6.00 8.05
N ARG A 41 -11.25 -5.08 8.34
CA ARG A 41 -10.54 -4.30 7.31
C ARG A 41 -9.59 -5.15 6.48
N VAL A 42 -8.82 -6.01 7.13
CA VAL A 42 -7.91 -6.94 6.43
C VAL A 42 -8.73 -7.81 5.48
N GLN A 43 -9.86 -8.36 5.94
CA GLN A 43 -10.73 -9.20 5.10
C GLN A 43 -11.33 -8.43 3.91
N GLU A 44 -11.73 -7.18 4.08
CA GLU A 44 -12.16 -6.33 2.97
C GLU A 44 -11.05 -6.13 1.93
N ILE A 45 -9.82 -5.85 2.37
CA ILE A 45 -8.66 -5.70 1.48
C ILE A 45 -8.39 -7.01 0.71
N ARG A 46 -8.40 -8.15 1.39
CA ARG A 46 -8.18 -9.48 0.79
C ARG A 46 -9.27 -9.91 -0.19
N LYS A 47 -10.52 -9.49 0.06
CA LYS A 47 -11.63 -9.73 -0.90
C LYS A 47 -11.44 -8.95 -2.20
N LEU A 48 -10.77 -7.81 -2.14
CA LEU A 48 -10.59 -6.90 -3.28
C LEU A 48 -9.26 -7.07 -4.00
N THR A 49 -8.24 -7.58 -3.33
CA THR A 49 -6.85 -7.61 -3.79
C THR A 49 -6.15 -8.88 -3.34
N ASP A 50 -5.20 -9.36 -4.15
CA ASP A 50 -4.32 -10.47 -3.74
C ASP A 50 -3.27 -9.97 -2.72
N PRO A 51 -3.20 -10.56 -1.50
CA PRO A 51 -2.22 -10.19 -0.47
C PRO A 51 -0.76 -10.19 -0.95
N THR A 52 -0.42 -11.06 -1.89
CA THR A 52 0.96 -11.22 -2.41
C THR A 52 1.39 -10.05 -3.28
N LEU A 53 0.44 -9.23 -3.76
CA LEU A 53 0.72 -8.05 -4.57
C LEU A 53 1.04 -6.79 -3.74
N TRP A 54 0.90 -6.87 -2.41
CA TRP A 54 1.23 -5.79 -1.49
C TRP A 54 2.73 -5.80 -1.17
N LYS A 55 3.35 -4.61 -1.25
CA LYS A 55 4.77 -4.38 -1.01
C LYS A 55 4.96 -3.22 -0.04
N HIS A 56 6.09 -3.22 0.65
CA HIS A 56 6.46 -2.10 1.50
C HIS A 56 7.14 -0.99 0.67
N LEU A 57 6.92 0.26 1.02
CA LEU A 57 7.79 1.36 0.64
C LEU A 57 8.16 2.18 1.89
N PRO A 58 9.38 2.69 2.04
CA PRO A 58 9.68 3.58 3.15
C PRO A 58 8.75 4.79 3.16
N GLY A 59 8.26 5.22 4.32
CA GLY A 59 7.34 6.36 4.44
C GLY A 59 7.87 7.66 3.80
N ALA A 60 9.18 7.88 3.81
CA ALA A 60 9.81 9.02 3.13
C ALA A 60 9.63 8.99 1.58
N GLN A 61 9.31 7.84 1.01
CA GLN A 61 9.00 7.68 -0.42
C GLN A 61 7.49 7.61 -0.68
N ASN A 62 6.66 7.56 0.37
CA ASN A 62 5.21 7.51 0.23
C ASN A 62 4.65 8.89 -0.07
N LEU A 63 4.54 9.22 -1.35
CA LEU A 63 3.98 10.49 -1.79
C LEU A 63 2.49 10.66 -1.43
N ALA A 64 1.77 9.57 -1.11
CA ALA A 64 0.40 9.65 -0.63
C ALA A 64 0.28 10.22 0.80
N ASP A 65 1.39 10.33 1.54
CA ASP A 65 1.40 10.99 2.85
C ASP A 65 1.10 12.49 2.75
N LEU A 66 1.52 13.14 1.66
CA LEU A 66 1.31 14.56 1.49
C LEU A 66 -0.19 14.95 1.45
N PRO A 67 -1.04 14.32 0.61
CA PRO A 67 -2.47 14.57 0.66
C PRO A 67 -3.12 14.08 1.96
N SER A 68 -2.63 13.00 2.59
CA SER A 68 -3.28 12.41 3.77
C SER A 68 -3.08 13.23 5.05
N ARG A 69 -1.95 13.93 5.18
CA ARG A 69 -1.64 14.81 6.34
C ARG A 69 -2.29 16.19 6.26
N GLY A 70 -2.95 16.50 5.15
CA GLY A 70 -3.48 17.83 4.86
C GLY A 70 -2.39 18.74 4.30
N CYS A 71 -2.59 19.19 3.07
CA CYS A 71 -1.75 20.20 2.43
C CYS A 71 -2.61 21.18 1.63
N SER A 72 -2.05 22.36 1.31
CA SER A 72 -2.73 23.31 0.45
C SER A 72 -2.85 22.79 -0.99
N ALA A 73 -3.86 23.24 -1.73
CA ALA A 73 -4.02 22.90 -3.15
C ALA A 73 -2.77 23.26 -3.98
N HIS A 74 -2.08 24.35 -3.64
CA HIS A 74 -0.83 24.75 -4.29
C HIS A 74 0.28 23.72 -4.04
N GLN A 75 0.52 23.34 -2.78
CA GLN A 75 1.52 22.31 -2.45
C GLN A 75 1.19 20.98 -3.12
N LEU A 76 -0.08 20.58 -3.12
CA LEU A 76 -0.54 19.35 -3.75
C LEU A 76 -0.24 19.36 -5.26
N SER A 77 -0.54 20.46 -5.95
CA SER A 77 -0.25 20.65 -7.37
C SER A 77 1.25 20.62 -7.68
N CYS A 78 2.07 21.32 -6.88
CA CYS A 78 3.51 21.37 -7.09
C CYS A 78 4.22 20.02 -6.80
N SER A 79 3.67 19.22 -5.88
CA SER A 79 4.31 17.97 -5.43
C SER A 79 4.26 16.84 -6.45
N ARG A 80 3.30 16.87 -7.40
CA ARG A 80 3.03 15.77 -8.33
C ARG A 80 2.88 14.41 -7.61
N TRP A 81 2.22 14.40 -6.46
CA TRP A 81 2.04 13.20 -5.63
C TRP A 81 1.46 11.99 -6.39
N TRP A 82 0.71 12.23 -7.46
CA TRP A 82 0.11 11.21 -8.33
C TRP A 82 1.10 10.54 -9.31
N GLU A 83 2.29 11.11 -9.52
CA GLU A 83 3.29 10.51 -10.42
C GLU A 83 4.02 9.33 -9.77
N GLY A 84 4.00 9.25 -8.44
CA GLY A 84 4.72 8.22 -7.69
C GLY A 84 6.25 8.38 -7.74
N PRO A 85 6.99 7.49 -7.08
CA PRO A 85 8.45 7.47 -7.14
C PRO A 85 8.96 7.19 -8.57
N LYS A 86 10.10 7.78 -8.96
CA LYS A 86 10.66 7.60 -10.31
C LYS A 86 10.92 6.12 -10.69
N TRP A 87 11.26 5.29 -9.70
CA TRP A 87 11.50 3.87 -9.91
C TRP A 87 10.23 3.08 -10.28
N LEU A 88 9.02 3.60 -9.97
CA LEU A 88 7.76 2.98 -10.40
C LEU A 88 7.62 2.96 -11.93
N LEU A 89 8.26 3.93 -12.61
CA LEU A 89 8.28 4.04 -14.08
C LEU A 89 9.36 3.16 -14.72
N GLN A 90 10.23 2.56 -13.91
CA GLN A 90 11.25 1.63 -14.37
C GLN A 90 10.69 0.20 -14.39
N THR A 91 11.45 -0.71 -15.02
CA THR A 91 11.09 -2.13 -15.04
C THR A 91 11.11 -2.71 -13.62
N GLN A 92 10.32 -3.78 -13.39
CA GLN A 92 10.11 -4.34 -12.05
C GLN A 92 11.41 -4.83 -11.39
N GLU A 93 12.43 -5.16 -12.17
CA GLU A 93 13.76 -5.58 -11.71
C GLU A 93 14.51 -4.44 -10.99
N ASN A 94 14.15 -3.19 -11.29
CA ASN A 94 14.75 -1.99 -10.68
C ASN A 94 13.94 -1.47 -9.48
N TRP A 95 12.83 -2.13 -9.15
CA TRP A 95 12.03 -1.72 -7.99
C TRP A 95 12.75 -2.09 -6.69
N PRO A 96 12.59 -1.28 -5.62
CA PRO A 96 13.20 -1.59 -4.35
C PRO A 96 12.66 -2.94 -3.83
N VAL A 97 13.59 -3.84 -3.53
CA VAL A 97 13.27 -5.05 -2.76
C VAL A 97 13.23 -4.64 -1.30
N THR A 98 12.06 -4.23 -0.83
CA THR A 98 11.86 -3.99 0.58
C THR A 98 11.79 -5.32 1.32
N LYS A 99 12.76 -5.58 2.18
CA LYS A 99 12.63 -6.56 3.26
C LYS A 99 12.05 -5.80 4.45
N PRO A 100 10.73 -5.86 4.68
CA PRO A 100 10.18 -5.26 5.89
C PRO A 100 10.85 -5.93 7.09
N ASP A 101 11.39 -5.11 8.00
CA ASP A 101 11.80 -5.60 9.31
C ASP A 101 10.50 -5.83 10.09
N PHE A 102 10.12 -7.10 10.21
CA PHE A 102 8.93 -7.47 10.96
C PHE A 102 9.26 -7.36 12.43
N ASP A 103 8.86 -6.27 13.06
CA ASP A 103 8.76 -6.24 14.51
C ASP A 103 7.52 -7.05 14.93
N GLU A 104 7.64 -8.38 14.84
CA GLU A 104 6.58 -9.32 15.25
C GLU A 104 6.13 -9.06 16.69
N GLN A 105 7.03 -8.57 17.54
CA GLN A 105 6.74 -8.29 18.95
C GLN A 105 5.80 -7.10 19.12
N SER A 106 5.97 -6.00 18.40
CA SER A 106 5.02 -4.88 18.47
C SER A 106 3.65 -5.25 17.92
N ILE A 107 3.60 -6.08 16.87
CA ILE A 107 2.34 -6.52 16.26
C ILE A 107 1.56 -7.46 17.20
N LEU A 108 2.25 -8.40 17.86
CA LEU A 108 1.65 -9.33 18.81
C LEU A 108 1.22 -8.66 20.12
N ASN A 109 1.92 -7.61 20.54
CA ASN A 109 1.59 -6.84 21.75
C ASN A 109 0.31 -5.99 21.60
N GLU A 110 -0.17 -5.77 20.38
CA GLU A 110 -1.44 -5.07 20.08
C GLU A 110 -2.64 -6.02 19.88
N LYS A 111 -2.49 -7.32 20.17
CA LYS A 111 -3.60 -8.29 20.13
C LYS A 111 -4.71 -7.99 21.13
#